data_AF-A0A9D2EJZ0-F1
#
_entry.id   AF-A0A9D2EJZ0-F1
#
_cell.length_a   1.000
_cell.length_b   1.000
_cell.length_c   1.000
_cell.angle_alpha   90.00
_cell.angle_beta   90.00
_cell.angle_gamma   90.00
#
_symmetry.space_group_name_H-M   'P 1'
#
loop_
_entity.id
_entity.type
_entity.pdbx_description
1 polymer ?
#
loop_
_entity_poly.entity_id
_entity_poly.type
_entity_poly.pdbx_seq_one_letter_code
_entity_poly.pdbx_strand_id
1 'polypeptide(L)'
;MRKKTLFLSTAFLFSLALSGCSSNQKVTEYNIDDFSAAYNNTIDAIEDETQYWSDEEKESKEYQKIVEKHAKENGFSINMPVMIRGKFNDIIGSYLFLNADDDTDINFGCDFQPPLDELALLTPNENIAVEGTLFKTYESESGEEEISEFLEDCEVVSPNLDEVEFEDNTSDILESDNYSDRIMGTVASVVEITDSEEYREFLVDNSSTYVEGESDFALAYRYATHTVSLDLDNGNILLCLVDEKVNETLPKSGDKISLIGKHFTYLNDNFVDAVNSPIYIFNKE
;
A
#
# COMPACT_ATOMS: atom_id res chain seq x y z
N MET A 1 8.00 -57.05 28.01
CA MET A 1 8.50 -56.61 26.68
C MET A 1 7.33 -56.40 25.74
N ARG A 2 6.97 -55.16 25.42
CA ARG A 2 6.26 -54.77 24.19
C ARG A 2 6.51 -53.29 23.95
N LYS A 3 6.81 -52.98 22.69
CA LYS A 3 7.67 -51.89 22.22
C LYS A 3 6.91 -50.57 22.13
N LYS A 4 7.62 -49.47 22.44
CA LYS A 4 7.26 -48.11 22.06
C LYS A 4 7.35 -47.98 20.54
N THR A 5 6.34 -47.41 19.89
CA THR A 5 6.42 -46.92 18.50
C THR A 5 6.10 -45.44 18.51
N LEU A 6 7.13 -44.68 18.16
CA LEU A 6 7.18 -43.24 17.91
C LEU A 6 6.36 -42.96 16.63
N PHE A 7 5.39 -42.05 16.70
CA PHE A 7 4.80 -41.46 15.50
C PHE A 7 5.68 -40.27 15.10
N LEU A 8 6.50 -40.45 14.06
CA LEU A 8 7.15 -39.32 13.37
C LEU A 8 6.13 -38.71 12.40
N SER A 9 5.71 -37.49 12.71
CA SER A 9 5.14 -36.52 11.79
C SER A 9 6.09 -36.27 10.63
N THR A 10 5.68 -36.62 9.41
CA THR A 10 6.40 -36.24 8.19
C THR A 10 5.46 -35.37 7.38
N ALA A 11 5.59 -34.05 7.52
CA ALA A 11 5.00 -33.08 6.59
C ALA A 11 5.80 -33.20 5.30
N PHE A 12 5.18 -33.79 4.29
CA PHE A 12 5.76 -33.98 2.96
C PHE A 12 5.53 -32.70 2.17
N LEU A 13 6.52 -31.81 2.15
CA LEU A 13 6.58 -30.69 1.20
C LEU A 13 6.72 -31.29 -0.22
N PHE A 14 5.61 -31.33 -0.95
CA PHE A 14 5.61 -31.69 -2.37
C PHE A 14 6.11 -30.48 -3.18
N SER A 15 7.42 -30.39 -3.38
CA SER A 15 8.00 -29.56 -4.43
C SER A 15 7.81 -30.27 -5.77
N LEU A 16 6.72 -29.94 -6.48
CA LEU A 16 6.57 -30.33 -7.88
C LEU A 16 7.53 -29.51 -8.73
N ALA A 17 8.68 -30.10 -9.02
CA ALA A 17 9.55 -29.71 -10.11
C ALA A 17 8.91 -30.16 -11.44
N LEU A 18 8.25 -29.24 -12.13
CA LEU A 18 8.01 -29.36 -13.57
C LEU A 18 9.03 -28.51 -14.31
N SER A 19 9.81 -29.21 -15.12
CA SER A 19 10.86 -28.70 -15.98
C SER A 19 10.23 -28.17 -17.26
N GLY A 20 10.41 -26.87 -17.51
CA GLY A 20 10.23 -26.25 -18.81
C GLY A 20 11.35 -25.23 -19.00
N CYS A 21 12.23 -25.46 -19.98
CA CYS A 21 13.25 -24.50 -20.38
C CYS A 21 12.58 -23.25 -20.97
N SER A 22 12.42 -22.24 -20.13
CA SER A 22 12.41 -20.84 -20.52
C SER A 22 13.37 -20.15 -19.54
N SER A 23 14.19 -19.22 -20.02
CA SER A 23 15.13 -18.44 -19.21
C SER A 23 14.46 -17.42 -18.29
N ASN A 24 13.18 -17.60 -17.97
CA ASN A 24 12.48 -16.78 -17.01
C ASN A 24 12.70 -17.36 -15.61
N GLN A 25 13.28 -16.55 -14.73
CA GLN A 25 13.41 -16.85 -13.31
C GLN A 25 12.03 -17.26 -12.79
N LYS A 26 11.95 -18.41 -12.10
CA LYS A 26 10.67 -18.94 -11.62
C LYS A 26 10.20 -18.06 -10.46
N VAL A 27 9.20 -17.23 -10.71
CA VAL A 27 8.50 -16.44 -9.68
C VAL A 27 7.86 -17.43 -8.69
N THR A 28 8.13 -17.24 -7.41
CA THR A 28 7.53 -18.06 -6.35
C THR A 28 6.29 -17.37 -5.81
N GLU A 29 5.16 -18.06 -5.82
CA GLU A 29 3.87 -17.51 -5.38
C GLU A 29 3.61 -17.86 -3.91
N TYR A 30 3.17 -16.87 -3.15
CA TYR A 30 2.82 -16.99 -1.74
C TYR A 30 1.42 -16.42 -1.48
N ASN A 31 0.70 -17.02 -0.53
CA ASN A 31 -0.33 -16.30 0.22
C ASN A 31 0.37 -15.51 1.35
N ILE A 32 -0.13 -14.31 1.64
CA ILE A 32 0.44 -13.43 2.66
C ILE A 32 0.51 -14.06 4.06
N ASP A 33 -0.39 -14.98 4.41
CA ASP A 33 -0.36 -15.67 5.70
C ASP A 33 0.90 -16.53 5.84
N ASP A 34 1.22 -17.30 4.79
CA ASP A 34 2.39 -18.16 4.75
C ASP A 34 3.69 -17.34 4.59
N PHE A 35 3.61 -16.25 3.81
CA PHE A 35 4.73 -15.36 3.56
C PHE A 35 5.13 -14.58 4.80
N SER A 36 4.18 -13.92 5.47
CA SER A 36 4.41 -13.04 6.62
C SER A 36 5.06 -13.76 7.79
N ALA A 37 4.68 -15.02 8.06
CA ALA A 37 5.31 -15.80 9.10
C ALA A 37 6.81 -16.01 8.85
N ALA A 38 7.20 -16.35 7.63
CA ALA A 38 8.60 -16.55 7.27
C ALA A 38 9.37 -15.21 7.18
N TYR A 39 8.72 -14.18 6.64
CA TYR A 39 9.29 -12.85 6.48
C TYR A 39 9.52 -12.17 7.84
N ASN A 40 8.53 -12.16 8.74
CA ASN A 40 8.67 -11.57 10.07
C ASN A 40 9.77 -12.26 10.90
N ASN A 41 9.85 -13.60 10.85
CA ASN A 41 10.96 -14.32 11.48
C ASN A 41 12.33 -13.93 10.90
N THR A 42 12.39 -13.50 9.63
CA THR A 42 13.62 -13.02 9.00
C THR A 42 13.97 -11.62 9.51
N ILE A 43 13.01 -10.69 9.48
CA ILE A 43 13.21 -9.30 9.90
C ILE A 43 13.51 -9.22 11.40
N ASP A 44 12.77 -9.93 12.25
CA ASP A 44 13.02 -9.97 13.70
C ASP A 44 14.44 -10.45 14.02
N ALA A 45 14.95 -11.44 13.27
CA ALA A 45 16.31 -11.95 13.46
C ALA A 45 17.39 -10.96 13.00
N ILE A 46 17.13 -10.22 11.90
CA ILE A 46 18.01 -9.14 11.42
C ILE A 46 18.02 -8.01 12.44
N GLU A 47 16.86 -7.58 12.93
CA GLU A 47 16.73 -6.53 13.94
C GLU A 47 17.42 -6.93 15.24
N ASP A 48 17.23 -8.16 15.73
CA ASP A 48 17.89 -8.64 16.95
C ASP A 48 19.43 -8.55 16.87
N GLU A 49 20.02 -8.92 15.71
CA GLU A 49 21.47 -8.88 15.48
C GLU A 49 21.99 -7.44 15.23
N THR A 50 21.13 -6.54 14.74
CA THR A 50 21.50 -5.19 14.30
C THR A 50 20.86 -4.05 15.10
N GLN A 51 20.17 -4.34 16.21
CA GLN A 51 19.39 -3.37 17.01
C GLN A 51 20.19 -2.17 17.54
N TYR A 52 21.52 -2.29 17.63
CA TYR A 52 22.43 -1.23 18.10
C TYR A 52 23.33 -0.69 17.00
N TRP A 53 23.11 -1.09 15.75
CA TRP A 53 23.86 -0.60 14.61
C TRP A 53 23.34 0.79 14.21
N SER A 54 24.27 1.64 13.81
CA SER A 54 23.99 2.91 13.17
C SER A 54 23.50 2.71 11.73
N ASP A 55 22.87 3.74 11.16
CA ASP A 55 22.41 3.71 9.76
C ASP A 55 23.57 3.44 8.79
N GLU A 56 24.73 4.06 9.00
CA GLU A 56 25.95 3.81 8.22
C GLU A 56 26.43 2.35 8.31
N GLU A 57 26.25 1.69 9.47
CA GLU A 57 26.58 0.27 9.60
C GLU A 57 25.59 -0.62 8.83
N LYS A 58 24.32 -0.20 8.71
CA LYS A 58 23.28 -0.91 7.94
C LYS A 58 23.43 -0.74 6.43
N GLU A 59 24.13 0.29 5.98
CA GLU A 59 24.54 0.44 4.56
C GLU A 59 25.75 -0.45 4.18
N SER A 60 26.33 -1.18 5.14
CA SER A 60 27.56 -1.93 4.91
C SER A 60 27.37 -3.31 4.27
N LYS A 61 28.44 -3.82 3.64
CA LYS A 61 28.53 -5.23 3.19
C LYS A 61 28.42 -6.25 4.32
N GLU A 62 28.60 -5.86 5.57
CA GLU A 62 28.38 -6.77 6.69
C GLU A 62 26.89 -6.92 6.98
N TYR A 63 26.12 -5.83 6.88
CA TYR A 63 24.67 -5.87 6.99
C TYR A 63 24.06 -6.80 5.95
N GLN A 64 24.47 -6.68 4.69
CA GLN A 64 24.00 -7.56 3.62
C GLN A 64 24.22 -9.05 3.91
N LYS A 65 25.33 -9.43 4.57
CA LYS A 65 25.57 -10.83 4.95
C LYS A 65 24.64 -11.30 6.05
N ILE A 66 24.27 -10.42 6.98
CA ILE A 66 23.28 -10.71 8.03
C ILE A 66 21.92 -10.94 7.38
N VAL A 67 21.51 -10.06 6.46
CA VAL A 67 20.28 -10.23 5.68
C VAL A 67 20.30 -11.53 4.88
N GLU A 68 21.36 -11.81 4.11
CA GLU A 68 21.47 -13.05 3.32
C GLU A 68 21.41 -14.30 4.19
N LYS A 69 22.07 -14.28 5.35
CA LYS A 69 22.04 -15.38 6.32
C LYS A 69 20.62 -15.67 6.79
N HIS A 70 19.91 -14.67 7.29
CA HIS A 70 18.57 -14.87 7.87
C HIS A 70 17.48 -15.09 6.81
N ALA A 71 17.59 -14.43 5.65
CA ALA A 71 16.74 -14.72 4.50
C ALA A 71 16.83 -16.20 4.10
N LYS A 72 18.05 -16.73 3.99
CA LYS A 72 18.29 -18.13 3.62
C LYS A 72 17.79 -19.14 4.66
N GLU A 73 17.89 -18.81 5.95
CA GLU A 73 17.38 -19.64 7.04
C GLU A 73 15.86 -19.83 6.96
N ASN A 74 15.14 -18.82 6.44
CA ASN A 74 13.69 -18.83 6.28
C ASN A 74 13.21 -19.14 4.85
N GLY A 75 14.12 -19.57 3.97
CA GLY A 75 13.77 -20.06 2.63
C GLY A 75 13.70 -18.98 1.54
N PHE A 76 14.22 -17.78 1.82
CA PHE A 76 14.38 -16.70 0.85
C PHE A 76 15.80 -16.64 0.28
N SER A 77 15.98 -15.84 -0.77
CA SER A 77 17.29 -15.44 -1.27
C SER A 77 17.29 -13.94 -1.58
N ILE A 78 18.48 -13.35 -1.64
CA ILE A 78 18.67 -11.99 -2.13
C ILE A 78 18.20 -11.89 -3.59
N ASN A 79 17.59 -10.76 -3.97
CA ASN A 79 17.04 -10.52 -5.30
C ASN A 79 16.06 -11.63 -5.75
N MET A 80 15.18 -12.08 -4.85
CA MET A 80 14.22 -13.14 -5.13
C MET A 80 12.91 -12.57 -5.69
N PRO A 81 12.54 -12.87 -6.94
CA PRO A 81 11.24 -12.50 -7.46
C PRO A 81 10.16 -13.38 -6.83
N VAL A 82 9.14 -12.73 -6.29
CA VAL A 82 8.00 -13.37 -5.64
C VAL A 82 6.70 -12.74 -6.12
N MET A 83 5.63 -13.50 -6.00
CA MET A 83 4.27 -12.99 -6.13
C MET A 83 3.55 -13.23 -4.80
N ILE A 84 2.97 -12.20 -4.23
CA ILE A 84 2.26 -12.25 -2.95
C ILE A 84 0.79 -11.95 -3.20
N ARG A 85 -0.08 -12.84 -2.72
CA ARG A 85 -1.53 -12.62 -2.67
C ARG A 85 -1.96 -12.24 -1.27
N GLY A 86 -2.74 -11.17 -1.17
CA GLY A 86 -3.32 -10.69 0.08
C GLY A 86 -4.41 -9.66 -0.17
N LYS A 87 -5.05 -9.19 0.90
CA LYS A 87 -6.04 -8.12 0.81
C LYS A 87 -5.34 -6.77 0.72
N PHE A 88 -5.70 -5.99 -0.29
CA PHE A 88 -5.26 -4.60 -0.38
C PHE A 88 -5.86 -3.79 0.78
N ASN A 89 -5.02 -3.08 1.53
CA ASN A 89 -5.46 -2.26 2.67
C ASN A 89 -5.49 -0.78 2.30
N ASP A 90 -4.32 -0.21 2.04
CA ASP A 90 -4.15 1.23 1.82
C ASP A 90 -2.86 1.54 1.03
N ILE A 91 -2.71 2.80 0.60
CA ILE A 91 -1.53 3.34 -0.08
C ILE A 91 -0.97 4.50 0.73
N ILE A 92 0.34 4.51 0.97
CA ILE A 92 1.05 5.64 1.58
C ILE A 92 2.31 5.94 0.77
N GLY A 93 2.32 7.07 0.06
CA GLY A 93 3.40 7.41 -0.86
C GLY A 93 3.48 6.37 -1.98
N SER A 94 4.65 5.77 -2.18
CA SER A 94 4.87 4.68 -3.14
C SER A 94 4.51 3.29 -2.60
N TYR A 95 4.14 3.17 -1.33
CA TYR A 95 3.90 1.88 -0.70
C TYR A 95 2.43 1.49 -0.78
N LEU A 96 2.17 0.31 -1.32
CA LEU A 96 0.91 -0.39 -1.19
C LEU A 96 1.02 -1.41 -0.06
N PHE A 97 -0.02 -1.48 0.77
CA PHE A 97 -0.05 -2.35 1.93
C PHE A 97 -1.00 -3.54 1.72
N LEU A 98 -0.47 -4.75 1.96
CA LEU A 98 -1.22 -6.00 1.94
C LEU A 98 -1.46 -6.50 3.37
N ASN A 99 -2.67 -6.95 3.64
CA ASN A 99 -3.06 -7.62 4.88
C ASN A 99 -3.35 -9.11 4.67
N ALA A 100 -3.13 -9.87 5.75
CA ALA A 100 -3.64 -11.22 5.91
C ALA A 100 -5.17 -11.28 5.87
N ASP A 101 -5.71 -12.44 5.49
CA ASP A 101 -7.16 -12.59 5.30
C ASP A 101 -7.94 -12.36 6.61
N ASP A 102 -7.37 -12.77 7.75
CA ASP A 102 -8.00 -12.77 9.08
C ASP A 102 -7.27 -11.89 10.12
N ASP A 103 -6.20 -11.20 9.75
CA ASP A 103 -5.35 -10.44 10.68
C ASP A 103 -4.92 -9.08 10.09
N THR A 104 -5.35 -7.99 10.74
CA THR A 104 -4.97 -6.61 10.36
C THR A 104 -3.62 -6.20 10.91
N ASP A 105 -3.05 -6.96 11.84
CA ASP A 105 -1.76 -6.66 12.45
C ASP A 105 -0.59 -7.08 11.54
N ILE A 106 -0.86 -7.93 10.54
CA ILE A 106 0.08 -8.28 9.49
C ILE A 106 -0.11 -7.29 8.35
N ASN A 107 0.83 -6.36 8.21
CA ASN A 107 0.86 -5.40 7.12
C ASN A 107 2.20 -5.50 6.38
N PHE A 108 2.16 -5.87 5.10
CA PHE A 108 3.35 -5.99 4.25
C PHE A 108 3.40 -4.89 3.19
N GLY A 109 4.45 -4.08 3.22
CA GLY A 109 4.67 -2.97 2.29
C GLY A 109 5.30 -3.41 0.98
N CYS A 110 4.65 -3.03 -0.12
CA CYS A 110 5.10 -3.23 -1.49
C CYS A 110 5.46 -1.86 -2.09
N ASP A 111 6.73 -1.62 -2.44
CA ASP A 111 7.20 -0.36 -3.00
C ASP A 111 7.02 -0.33 -4.53
N PHE A 112 6.24 0.64 -5.00
CA PHE A 112 5.94 0.87 -6.40
C PHE A 112 6.72 2.06 -6.94
N GLN A 113 7.26 1.92 -8.14
CA GLN A 113 7.87 3.06 -8.84
C GLN A 113 6.79 3.89 -9.55
N PRO A 114 6.90 5.23 -9.58
CA PRO A 114 5.99 6.08 -10.34
C PRO A 114 5.95 5.73 -11.84
N PRO A 115 4.83 5.96 -12.54
CA PRO A 115 3.60 6.60 -12.06
C PRO A 115 2.70 5.65 -11.23
N LEU A 116 2.01 6.20 -10.23
CA LEU A 116 1.20 5.45 -9.27
C LEU A 116 -0.32 5.55 -9.53
N ASP A 117 -0.73 6.25 -10.57
CA ASP A 117 -2.13 6.58 -10.83
C ASP A 117 -3.01 5.33 -10.97
N GLU A 118 -2.50 4.27 -11.60
CA GLU A 118 -3.23 3.00 -11.74
C GLU A 118 -3.59 2.33 -10.40
N LEU A 119 -2.81 2.57 -9.33
CA LEU A 119 -3.12 2.00 -8.02
C LEU A 119 -4.44 2.54 -7.45
N ALA A 120 -4.87 3.72 -7.88
CA ALA A 120 -6.17 4.31 -7.53
C ALA A 120 -7.37 3.52 -8.09
N LEU A 121 -7.13 2.56 -8.98
CA LEU A 121 -8.15 1.65 -9.54
C LEU A 121 -8.38 0.43 -8.65
N LEU A 122 -7.56 0.19 -7.63
CA LEU A 122 -7.74 -0.91 -6.69
C LEU A 122 -8.89 -0.65 -5.72
N THR A 123 -9.55 -1.72 -5.30
CA THR A 123 -10.62 -1.67 -4.29
C THR A 123 -10.07 -2.12 -2.95
N PRO A 124 -10.05 -1.25 -1.92
CA PRO A 124 -9.65 -1.66 -0.57
C PRO A 124 -10.43 -2.89 -0.08
N ASN A 125 -9.78 -3.73 0.71
CA ASN A 125 -10.24 -5.01 1.24
C ASN A 125 -10.45 -6.14 0.22
N GLU A 126 -10.21 -5.90 -1.07
CA GLU A 126 -10.22 -6.96 -2.09
C GLU A 126 -8.89 -7.68 -2.18
N ASN A 127 -8.95 -8.95 -2.60
CA ASN A 127 -7.76 -9.77 -2.83
C ASN A 127 -7.04 -9.33 -4.10
N ILE A 128 -5.77 -8.99 -3.96
CA ILE A 128 -4.88 -8.65 -5.08
C ILE A 128 -3.68 -9.59 -5.13
N ALA A 129 -2.96 -9.57 -6.25
CA ALA A 129 -1.67 -10.22 -6.39
C ALA A 129 -0.64 -9.19 -6.82
N VAL A 130 0.46 -9.10 -6.08
CA VAL A 130 1.58 -8.20 -6.37
C VAL A 130 2.81 -9.04 -6.66
N GLU A 131 3.45 -8.81 -7.80
CA GLU A 131 4.79 -9.35 -8.09
C GLU A 131 5.84 -8.29 -7.72
N GLY A 132 6.99 -8.74 -7.22
CA GLY A 132 8.11 -7.85 -6.91
C GLY A 132 9.35 -8.63 -6.48
N THR A 133 10.38 -7.93 -6.02
CA THR A 133 11.68 -8.50 -5.66
C THR A 133 11.97 -8.31 -4.18
N LEU A 134 12.11 -9.42 -3.45
CA LEU A 134 12.54 -9.41 -2.04
C LEU A 134 14.03 -9.20 -1.92
N PHE A 135 14.43 -8.48 -0.87
CA PHE A 135 15.84 -8.30 -0.52
C PHE A 135 16.63 -7.79 -1.72
N LYS A 136 16.06 -6.80 -2.42
CA LYS A 136 16.65 -6.26 -3.64
C LYS A 136 17.93 -5.51 -3.27
N THR A 137 18.99 -5.79 -4.01
CA THR A 137 20.22 -5.00 -3.91
C THR A 137 20.27 -3.92 -4.99
N TYR A 138 20.76 -2.75 -4.63
CA TYR A 138 20.94 -1.63 -5.54
C TYR A 138 22.22 -0.87 -5.21
N GLU A 139 22.72 -0.11 -6.17
CA GLU A 139 23.87 0.77 -5.97
C GLU A 139 23.36 2.15 -5.52
N SER A 140 23.81 2.60 -4.36
CA SER A 140 23.45 3.90 -3.79
C SER A 140 24.13 5.05 -4.54
N GLU A 141 23.72 6.30 -4.25
CA GLU A 141 24.32 7.49 -4.87
C GLU A 141 25.84 7.62 -4.57
N SER A 142 26.31 7.03 -3.47
CA SER A 142 27.72 6.98 -3.09
C SER A 142 28.51 5.86 -3.79
N GLY A 143 27.84 4.99 -4.55
CA GLY A 143 28.43 3.83 -5.22
C GLY A 143 28.58 2.61 -4.32
N GLU A 144 27.94 2.60 -3.15
CA GLU A 144 27.91 1.46 -2.24
C GLU A 144 26.71 0.57 -2.58
N GLU A 145 26.87 -0.75 -2.40
CA GLU A 145 25.75 -1.66 -2.61
C GLU A 145 24.91 -1.67 -1.34
N GLU A 146 23.61 -1.45 -1.47
CA GLU A 146 22.62 -1.48 -0.38
C GLU A 146 21.62 -2.61 -0.61
N ILE A 147 20.79 -2.88 0.40
CA ILE A 147 19.76 -3.92 0.37
C ILE A 147 18.47 -3.37 0.97
N SER A 148 17.37 -3.50 0.24
CA SER A 148 16.03 -3.16 0.75
C SER A 148 15.42 -4.35 1.49
N GLU A 149 14.72 -4.09 2.59
CA GLU A 149 13.91 -5.10 3.26
C GLU A 149 12.49 -5.16 2.68
N PHE A 150 12.03 -4.12 1.98
CA PHE A 150 10.73 -4.08 1.33
C PHE A 150 10.67 -4.97 0.08
N LEU A 151 9.44 -5.23 -0.39
CA LEU A 151 9.26 -5.75 -1.74
C LEU A 151 9.42 -4.59 -2.72
N GLU A 152 10.40 -4.70 -3.61
CA GLU A 152 10.78 -3.66 -4.56
C GLU A 152 10.35 -4.01 -5.98
N ASP A 153 10.36 -3.01 -6.87
CA ASP A 153 9.93 -3.17 -8.28
C ASP A 153 8.52 -3.80 -8.40
N CYS A 154 7.59 -3.31 -7.58
CA CYS A 154 6.28 -3.94 -7.49
C CYS A 154 5.40 -3.68 -8.71
N GLU A 155 4.63 -4.70 -9.08
CA GLU A 155 3.62 -4.67 -10.14
C GLU A 155 2.33 -5.35 -9.66
N VAL A 156 1.17 -4.76 -9.93
CA VAL A 156 -0.12 -5.43 -9.71
C VAL A 156 -0.36 -6.42 -10.85
N VAL A 157 -0.46 -7.72 -10.51
CA VAL A 157 -0.73 -8.80 -11.47
C VAL A 157 -2.22 -9.13 -11.54
N SER A 158 -2.94 -8.91 -10.44
CA SER A 158 -4.39 -9.14 -10.35
C SER A 158 -4.99 -8.17 -9.33
N PRO A 159 -6.10 -7.50 -9.63
CA PRO A 159 -6.92 -7.60 -10.86
C PRO A 159 -6.25 -6.98 -12.10
N ASN A 160 -6.82 -7.21 -13.29
CA ASN A 160 -6.39 -6.51 -14.50
C ASN A 160 -6.91 -5.07 -14.48
N LEU A 161 -6.03 -4.11 -14.25
CA LEU A 161 -6.39 -2.69 -14.10
C LEU A 161 -6.80 -2.05 -15.44
N ASP A 162 -6.33 -2.56 -16.57
CA ASP A 162 -6.71 -2.10 -17.92
C ASP A 162 -8.19 -2.32 -18.26
N GLU A 163 -8.85 -3.24 -17.54
CA GLU A 163 -10.26 -3.59 -17.75
C GLU A 163 -11.22 -2.83 -16.81
N VAL A 164 -10.69 -1.98 -15.92
CA VAL A 164 -11.52 -1.21 -14.99
C VAL A 164 -12.21 -0.09 -15.76
N GLU A 165 -13.55 -0.14 -15.81
CA GLU A 165 -14.38 0.92 -16.39
C GLU A 165 -14.83 1.91 -15.31
N PHE A 166 -15.04 3.16 -15.71
CA PHE A 166 -15.61 4.18 -14.82
C PHE A 166 -17.06 3.85 -14.45
N GLU A 167 -17.32 3.71 -13.15
CA GLU A 167 -18.65 3.56 -12.57
C GLU A 167 -18.78 4.56 -11.42
N ASP A 168 -19.62 5.59 -11.59
CA ASP A 168 -19.83 6.59 -10.53
C ASP A 168 -20.47 5.91 -9.31
N ASN A 169 -19.80 5.99 -8.18
CA ASN A 169 -20.25 5.39 -6.93
C ASN A 169 -20.31 6.41 -5.78
N THR A 170 -20.23 7.71 -6.08
CA THR A 170 -20.14 8.78 -5.06
C THR A 170 -21.30 8.76 -4.05
N SER A 171 -22.50 8.34 -4.49
CA SER A 171 -23.67 8.18 -3.62
C SER A 171 -23.53 7.00 -2.64
N ASP A 172 -22.92 5.89 -3.07
CA ASP A 172 -22.76 4.68 -2.25
C ASP A 172 -21.73 4.90 -1.13
N ILE A 173 -20.73 5.75 -1.38
CA ILE A 173 -19.69 6.11 -0.41
C ILE A 173 -20.28 6.75 0.86
N LEU A 174 -21.41 7.45 0.74
CA LEU A 174 -22.06 8.12 1.87
C LEU A 174 -22.70 7.12 2.86
N GLU A 175 -22.95 5.89 2.42
CA GLU A 175 -23.57 4.82 3.20
C GLU A 175 -22.56 3.72 3.56
N SER A 176 -21.29 3.88 3.16
CA SER A 176 -20.25 2.89 3.40
C SER A 176 -19.83 2.84 4.86
N ASP A 177 -19.77 1.63 5.41
CA ASP A 177 -19.17 1.36 6.73
C ASP A 177 -17.67 0.96 6.60
N ASN A 178 -17.11 0.97 5.38
CA ASN A 178 -15.72 0.62 5.16
C ASN A 178 -14.79 1.73 5.70
N TYR A 179 -13.61 1.31 6.17
CA TYR A 179 -12.59 2.27 6.61
C TYR A 179 -12.04 3.12 5.45
N SER A 180 -11.91 2.52 4.27
CA SER A 180 -11.44 3.15 3.04
C SER A 180 -12.16 2.52 1.85
N ASP A 181 -12.48 3.33 0.85
CA ASP A 181 -13.17 2.91 -0.36
C ASP A 181 -12.49 3.45 -1.61
N ARG A 182 -12.67 2.72 -2.71
CA ARG A 182 -12.40 3.26 -4.05
C ARG A 182 -13.57 4.14 -4.46
N ILE A 183 -13.29 5.40 -4.74
CA ILE A 183 -14.27 6.43 -5.06
C ILE A 183 -14.06 6.86 -6.50
N MET A 184 -15.09 6.67 -7.31
CA MET A 184 -15.15 7.09 -8.70
C MET A 184 -16.24 8.12 -8.87
N GLY A 185 -15.89 9.26 -9.45
CA GLY A 185 -16.84 10.35 -9.67
C GLY A 185 -16.41 11.32 -10.75
N THR A 186 -17.34 12.22 -11.10
CA THR A 186 -17.06 13.33 -12.02
C THR A 186 -16.67 14.58 -11.23
N VAL A 187 -15.54 15.18 -11.60
CA VAL A 187 -15.00 16.36 -10.92
C VAL A 187 -15.84 17.60 -11.24
N ALA A 188 -16.43 18.19 -10.21
CA ALA A 188 -17.14 19.46 -10.28
C ALA A 188 -16.14 20.63 -10.32
N SER A 189 -15.18 20.64 -9.39
CA SER A 189 -14.17 21.70 -9.25
C SER A 189 -12.93 21.21 -8.52
N VAL A 190 -11.81 21.88 -8.73
CA VAL A 190 -10.57 21.71 -7.95
C VAL A 190 -10.17 23.06 -7.39
N VAL A 191 -9.93 23.12 -6.08
CA VAL A 191 -9.61 24.36 -5.35
C VAL A 191 -8.33 24.16 -4.54
N GLU A 192 -7.37 25.06 -4.69
CA GLU A 192 -6.15 25.09 -3.89
C GLU A 192 -6.46 25.55 -2.45
N ILE A 193 -5.88 24.85 -1.48
CA ILE A 193 -5.92 25.23 -0.07
C ILE A 193 -4.80 26.25 0.17
N THR A 194 -5.17 27.52 0.35
CA THR A 194 -4.21 28.63 0.51
C THR A 194 -3.81 28.91 1.95
N ASP A 195 -4.39 28.18 2.91
CA ASP A 195 -4.06 28.32 4.33
C ASP A 195 -2.61 27.89 4.60
N SER A 196 -1.95 28.56 5.55
CA SER A 196 -0.56 28.22 5.90
C SER A 196 -0.46 26.89 6.64
N GLU A 197 0.68 26.19 6.50
CA GLU A 197 0.98 24.98 7.27
C GLU A 197 0.78 25.18 8.78
N GLU A 198 1.20 26.34 9.32
CA GLU A 198 1.01 26.70 10.74
C GLU A 198 -0.48 26.78 11.12
N TYR A 199 -1.34 27.32 10.24
CA TYR A 199 -2.77 27.37 10.51
C TYR A 199 -3.40 25.98 10.48
N ARG A 200 -3.01 25.14 9.53
CA ARG A 200 -3.52 23.76 9.44
C ARG A 200 -3.05 22.91 10.62
N GLU A 201 -1.82 23.09 11.09
CA GLU A 201 -1.33 22.48 12.33
C GLU A 201 -2.09 22.99 13.57
N PHE A 202 -2.37 24.29 13.64
CA PHE A 202 -3.22 24.85 14.69
C PHE A 202 -4.60 24.20 14.75
N LEU A 203 -5.23 23.87 13.61
CA LEU A 203 -6.51 23.15 13.58
C LEU A 203 -6.39 21.76 14.22
N VAL A 204 -5.30 21.02 13.96
CA VAL A 204 -5.07 19.71 14.59
C VAL A 204 -4.93 19.85 16.11
N ASP A 205 -4.10 20.79 16.57
CA ASP A 205 -3.84 21.03 17.99
C ASP A 205 -5.08 21.47 18.77
N ASN A 206 -6.08 22.03 18.08
CA ASN A 206 -7.32 22.53 18.67
C ASN A 206 -8.56 21.71 18.31
N SER A 207 -8.40 20.62 17.55
CA SER A 207 -9.51 19.73 17.17
C SER A 207 -10.09 19.03 18.39
N SER A 208 -11.41 18.81 18.38
CA SER A 208 -12.10 18.11 19.44
C SER A 208 -12.59 16.74 18.98
N THR A 209 -12.27 15.70 19.74
CA THR A 209 -12.88 14.37 19.54
C THR A 209 -14.34 14.31 19.99
N TYR A 210 -14.89 15.38 20.58
CA TYR A 210 -16.30 15.50 20.96
C TYR A 210 -17.19 16.05 19.84
N VAL A 211 -16.58 16.63 18.79
CA VAL A 211 -17.29 17.09 17.60
C VAL A 211 -17.05 16.05 16.51
N GLU A 212 -18.13 15.43 16.05
CA GLU A 212 -18.09 14.38 15.04
C GLU A 212 -17.36 14.86 13.78
N GLY A 213 -16.37 14.08 13.34
CA GLY A 213 -15.52 14.32 12.18
C GLY A 213 -14.53 15.49 12.29
N GLU A 214 -14.48 16.25 13.39
CA GLU A 214 -13.57 17.40 13.51
C GLU A 214 -12.10 16.97 13.52
N SER A 215 -11.78 15.89 14.24
CA SER A 215 -10.43 15.34 14.27
C SER A 215 -10.03 14.72 12.93
N ASP A 216 -10.94 14.00 12.26
CA ASP A 216 -10.68 13.45 10.92
C ASP A 216 -10.43 14.59 9.91
N PHE A 217 -11.28 15.62 9.93
CA PHE A 217 -11.12 16.82 9.11
C PHE A 217 -9.76 17.49 9.35
N ALA A 218 -9.42 17.78 10.61
CA ALA A 218 -8.19 18.49 10.92
C ALA A 218 -6.95 17.71 10.48
N LEU A 219 -6.94 16.39 10.67
CA LEU A 219 -5.83 15.52 10.27
C LEU A 219 -5.67 15.46 8.74
N ALA A 220 -6.75 15.24 7.99
CA ALA A 220 -6.70 15.24 6.53
C ALA A 220 -6.32 16.63 5.99
N TYR A 221 -6.94 17.69 6.51
CA TYR A 221 -6.69 19.06 6.09
C TYR A 221 -5.26 19.51 6.36
N ARG A 222 -4.59 19.00 7.41
CA ARG A 222 -3.18 19.28 7.72
C ARG A 222 -2.25 19.07 6.53
N TYR A 223 -2.49 18.00 5.77
CA TYR A 223 -1.61 17.53 4.71
C TYR A 223 -2.16 17.80 3.31
N ALA A 224 -3.48 17.99 3.16
CA ALA A 224 -4.09 18.31 1.88
C ALA A 224 -3.62 19.65 1.33
N THR A 225 -3.27 19.70 0.05
CA THR A 225 -2.98 20.95 -0.68
C THR A 225 -4.14 21.41 -1.54
N HIS A 226 -5.07 20.51 -1.87
CA HIS A 226 -6.23 20.80 -2.71
C HIS A 226 -7.50 20.13 -2.18
N THR A 227 -8.64 20.68 -2.56
CA THR A 227 -9.95 20.02 -2.48
C THR A 227 -10.42 19.71 -3.89
N VAL A 228 -10.66 18.43 -4.16
CA VAL A 228 -11.32 17.94 -5.38
C VAL A 228 -12.78 17.66 -5.05
N SER A 229 -13.67 18.42 -5.66
CA SER A 229 -15.11 18.30 -5.49
C SER A 229 -15.68 17.31 -6.50
N LEU A 230 -16.40 16.28 -6.04
CA LEU A 230 -17.14 15.36 -6.91
C LEU A 230 -18.64 15.66 -6.85
N ASP A 231 -19.31 15.62 -8.00
CA ASP A 231 -20.76 15.79 -8.09
C ASP A 231 -21.48 14.64 -7.40
N LEU A 232 -22.47 14.93 -6.56
CA LEU A 232 -23.43 13.95 -6.04
C LEU A 232 -24.75 14.04 -6.81
N ASP A 233 -25.45 12.91 -6.95
CA ASP A 233 -26.73 12.80 -7.68
C ASP A 233 -27.83 13.76 -7.18
N ASN A 234 -27.73 14.26 -5.94
CA ASN A 234 -28.69 15.16 -5.30
C ASN A 234 -28.32 16.66 -5.44
N GLY A 235 -27.26 17.00 -6.16
CA GLY A 235 -26.76 18.37 -6.32
C GLY A 235 -25.93 18.88 -5.14
N ASN A 236 -25.58 18.01 -4.18
CA ASN A 236 -24.53 18.26 -3.21
C ASN A 236 -23.15 17.87 -3.79
N ILE A 237 -22.11 18.05 -2.99
CA ILE A 237 -20.72 17.81 -3.38
C ILE A 237 -20.07 16.88 -2.35
N LEU A 238 -19.27 15.92 -2.82
CA LEU A 238 -18.33 15.17 -2.00
C LEU A 238 -16.95 15.85 -2.09
N LEU A 239 -16.41 16.29 -0.95
CA LEU A 239 -15.15 17.05 -0.88
C LEU A 239 -13.98 16.13 -0.59
N CYS A 240 -13.14 15.85 -1.59
CA CYS A 240 -11.96 15.01 -1.44
C CYS A 240 -10.73 15.87 -1.13
N LEU A 241 -10.13 15.67 0.03
CA LEU A 241 -8.90 16.33 0.45
C LEU A 241 -7.70 15.56 -0.11
N VAL A 242 -6.87 16.21 -0.94
CA VAL A 242 -5.78 15.55 -1.67
C VAL A 242 -4.47 16.32 -1.54
N ASP A 243 -3.34 15.61 -1.64
CA ASP A 243 -2.00 16.21 -1.76
C ASP A 243 -1.49 16.13 -3.21
N GLU A 244 -1.17 17.28 -3.78
CA GLU A 244 -0.54 17.40 -5.09
C GLU A 244 0.82 16.70 -5.17
N LYS A 245 1.54 16.49 -4.06
CA LYS A 245 2.83 15.80 -4.07
C LYS A 245 2.71 14.32 -4.43
N VAL A 246 1.56 13.70 -4.16
CA VAL A 246 1.25 12.31 -4.54
C VAL A 246 0.83 12.23 -6.01
N ASN A 247 0.41 13.34 -6.59
CA ASN A 247 -0.29 13.39 -7.87
C ASN A 247 0.50 14.20 -8.90
N GLU A 248 1.11 13.53 -9.88
CA GLU A 248 1.83 14.20 -10.97
C GLU A 248 0.96 15.21 -11.75
N THR A 249 -0.36 14.95 -11.83
CA THR A 249 -1.33 15.81 -12.50
C THR A 249 -2.63 15.85 -11.71
N LEU A 250 -3.04 17.05 -11.30
CA LEU A 250 -4.36 17.28 -10.72
C LEU A 250 -5.45 17.24 -11.79
N PRO A 251 -6.65 16.71 -11.47
CA PRO A 251 -7.76 16.69 -12.41
C PRO A 251 -8.34 18.09 -12.65
N LYS A 252 -9.25 18.19 -13.61
CA LYS A 252 -10.01 19.39 -13.96
C LYS A 252 -11.50 19.11 -13.91
N SER A 253 -12.29 20.19 -13.85
CA SER A 253 -13.75 20.09 -13.94
C SER A 253 -14.18 19.32 -15.20
N GLY A 254 -15.05 18.33 -15.03
CA GLY A 254 -15.53 17.41 -16.05
C GLY A 254 -14.71 16.12 -16.18
N ASP A 255 -13.54 16.01 -15.53
CA ASP A 255 -12.76 14.78 -15.54
C ASP A 255 -13.49 13.68 -14.75
N LYS A 256 -13.39 12.47 -15.27
CA LYS A 256 -13.81 11.25 -14.56
C LYS A 256 -12.59 10.69 -13.87
N ILE A 257 -12.67 10.50 -12.56
CA ILE A 257 -11.52 10.07 -11.77
C ILE A 257 -11.82 8.82 -10.94
N SER A 258 -10.75 8.15 -10.51
CA SER A 258 -10.74 7.20 -9.39
C SER A 258 -9.73 7.69 -8.35
N LEU A 259 -10.09 7.61 -7.08
CA LEU A 259 -9.20 7.79 -5.93
C LEU A 259 -9.61 6.81 -4.84
N ILE A 260 -8.80 6.69 -3.80
CA ILE A 260 -9.03 5.84 -2.63
C ILE A 260 -9.05 6.75 -1.40
N GLY A 261 -9.99 6.55 -0.49
CA GLY A 261 -10.00 7.35 0.72
C GLY A 261 -11.09 6.99 1.71
N LYS A 262 -10.98 7.60 2.89
CA LYS A 262 -11.91 7.42 4.00
C LYS A 262 -12.98 8.50 3.99
N HIS A 263 -14.25 8.11 3.89
CA HIS A 263 -15.37 9.03 4.08
C HIS A 263 -15.53 9.43 5.55
N PHE A 264 -15.90 10.70 5.77
CA PHE A 264 -16.37 11.20 7.06
C PHE A 264 -17.27 12.42 6.87
N THR A 265 -18.01 12.79 7.92
CA THR A 265 -18.88 13.98 7.94
C THR A 265 -18.36 15.00 8.94
N TYR A 266 -18.25 16.27 8.55
CA TYR A 266 -17.94 17.38 9.46
C TYR A 266 -18.77 18.60 9.09
N LEU A 267 -19.38 19.28 10.07
CA LEU A 267 -20.23 20.46 9.87
C LEU A 267 -21.39 20.30 8.85
N ASN A 268 -21.90 19.08 8.68
CA ASN A 268 -22.91 18.65 7.69
C ASN A 268 -22.42 18.56 6.24
N ASP A 269 -21.11 18.68 6.02
CA ASP A 269 -20.49 18.42 4.72
C ASP A 269 -19.89 17.01 4.69
N ASN A 270 -19.84 16.41 3.49
CA ASN A 270 -19.25 15.10 3.26
C ASN A 270 -17.83 15.26 2.74
N PHE A 271 -16.88 14.65 3.45
CA PHE A 271 -15.47 14.70 3.12
C PHE A 271 -14.93 13.31 2.83
N VAL A 272 -13.84 13.28 2.08
CA VAL A 272 -12.98 12.12 1.91
C VAL A 272 -11.57 12.53 2.27
N ASP A 273 -10.94 11.79 3.18
CA ASP A 273 -9.49 11.82 3.36
C ASP A 273 -8.85 10.98 2.26
N ALA A 274 -8.25 11.65 1.28
CA ALA A 274 -7.57 11.05 0.13
C ALA A 274 -6.16 11.65 -0.03
N VAL A 275 -5.56 12.12 1.06
CA VAL A 275 -4.25 12.81 1.03
C VAL A 275 -3.16 11.94 0.45
N ASN A 276 -3.15 10.66 0.81
CA ASN A 276 -2.15 9.70 0.35
C ASN A 276 -2.54 9.01 -0.97
N SER A 277 -3.68 9.37 -1.54
CA SER A 277 -4.22 8.66 -2.68
C SER A 277 -3.67 9.19 -4.00
N PRO A 278 -3.15 8.31 -4.87
CA PRO A 278 -3.01 8.65 -6.28
C PRO A 278 -4.39 8.86 -6.91
N ILE A 279 -4.45 9.69 -7.95
CA ILE A 279 -5.67 9.97 -8.72
C ILE A 279 -5.49 9.40 -10.11
N TYR A 280 -6.35 8.45 -10.48
CA TYR A 280 -6.48 8.00 -11.86
C TYR A 280 -7.47 8.90 -12.62
N ILE A 281 -7.13 9.31 -13.84
CA ILE A 281 -8.00 10.10 -14.71
C ILE A 281 -8.35 9.25 -15.95
N PHE A 282 -9.61 8.83 -16.07
CA PHE A 282 -10.06 7.90 -17.13
C PHE A 282 -10.00 8.49 -18.54
N ASN A 283 -10.11 9.82 -18.67
CA ASN A 283 -10.15 10.51 -19.97
C ASN A 283 -8.84 11.26 -20.26
N LYS A 284 -7.68 10.72 -19.86
CA LYS A 284 -6.36 11.31 -20.14
C LYS A 284 -6.13 11.34 -21.66
N GLU A 285 -6.55 12.42 -22.34
CA GLU A 285 -6.23 12.73 -23.75
C GLU A 285 -4.86 13.41 -23.90
#